data_AF-X1LVQ5-F1
#
_entry.id   AF-X1LVQ5-F1
#
_cell.length_a   1.000
_cell.length_b   1.000
_cell.length_c   1.000
_cell.angle_alpha   90.00
_cell.angle_beta   90.00
_cell.angle_gamma   90.00
#
_symmetry.space_group_name_H-M   'P 1'
#
loop_
_entity.id
_entity.type
_entity.pdbx_description
1 polymer ?
#
loop_
_entity_poly.entity_id
_entity_poly.type
_entity_poly.pdbx_seq_one_letter_code
_entity_poly.pdbx_strand_id
1 'polypeptide(L)'
;MDKQLIELYAQGFYDGEIAEKLGVHPDTVGYHRRRLELKAHGRRRLFTDEQLIELHEQGLNDEEITEKLGAHSSTVKVHRKRLELKAIRKHIVVMQQPLTY
;
A
#
# COMPACT_ATOMS: atom_id res chain seq x y z
N MET A 1 8.70 -21.18 -18.31
CA MET A 1 8.50 -19.80 -17.84
C MET A 1 7.08 -19.31 -18.12
N ASP A 2 6.67 -19.23 -19.39
CA ASP A 2 5.39 -18.60 -19.78
C ASP A 2 4.15 -19.30 -19.18
N LYS A 3 4.15 -20.64 -19.08
CA LYS A 3 3.06 -21.40 -18.42
C LYS A 3 2.89 -21.05 -16.93
N GLN A 4 3.99 -20.97 -16.18
CA GLN A 4 3.93 -20.65 -14.74
C GLN A 4 3.49 -19.20 -14.51
N LEU A 5 3.92 -18.29 -15.40
CA LEU A 5 3.46 -16.89 -15.37
C LEU A 5 1.95 -16.79 -15.59
N ILE A 6 1.39 -17.54 -16.56
CA ILE A 6 -0.06 -17.56 -16.82
C ILE A 6 -0.83 -18.12 -15.62
N GLU A 7 -0.33 -19.18 -14.99
CA GLU A 7 -0.97 -19.80 -13.83
C GLU A 7 -1.01 -18.84 -12.62
N LEU A 8 0.12 -18.20 -12.29
CA LEU A 8 0.19 -17.21 -11.22
C LEU A 8 -0.62 -15.95 -11.55
N TYR A 9 -0.62 -15.53 -12.82
CA TYR A 9 -1.44 -14.41 -13.29
C TYR A 9 -2.94 -14.71 -13.17
N ALA A 10 -3.37 -15.94 -13.49
CA ALA A 10 -4.74 -16.41 -13.34
C ALA A 10 -5.17 -16.51 -11.86
N GLN A 11 -4.23 -16.81 -10.97
CA GLN A 11 -4.42 -16.74 -9.51
C GLN A 11 -4.50 -15.30 -8.98
N GLY A 12 -4.26 -14.29 -9.81
CA GLY A 12 -4.35 -12.88 -9.44
C GLY A 12 -3.08 -12.31 -8.79
N PHE A 13 -1.94 -13.01 -8.87
CA PHE A 13 -0.67 -12.49 -8.37
C PHE A 13 -0.19 -11.30 -9.20
N TYR A 14 0.43 -10.34 -8.53
CA TYR A 14 1.02 -9.17 -9.20
C TYR A 14 2.35 -9.51 -9.86
N ASP A 15 2.74 -8.74 -10.89
CA ASP A 15 4.00 -8.93 -11.63
C ASP A 15 5.21 -9.05 -10.69
N GLY A 16 5.24 -8.29 -9.60
CA GLY A 16 6.30 -8.37 -8.58
C GLY A 16 6.30 -9.67 -7.78
N GLU A 17 5.13 -10.20 -7.43
CA GLU A 17 5.01 -11.46 -6.67
C GLU A 17 5.30 -12.67 -7.56
N ILE A 18 4.90 -12.59 -8.82
CA ILE A 18 5.27 -13.55 -9.85
C ILE A 18 6.80 -13.56 -10.01
N ALA A 19 7.43 -12.38 -10.01
CA ALA A 19 8.88 -12.25 -10.13
C ALA A 19 9.60 -12.90 -8.93
N GLU A 20 9.15 -12.63 -7.70
CA GLU A 20 9.68 -13.24 -6.48
C GLU A 20 9.51 -14.78 -6.50
N LYS A 21 8.33 -15.29 -6.84
CA LYS A 21 8.06 -16.74 -6.89
C LYS A 21 8.84 -17.46 -7.98
N LEU A 22 9.05 -16.81 -9.13
CA LEU A 22 9.81 -17.37 -10.24
C LEU A 22 11.32 -17.11 -10.11
N GLY A 23 11.75 -16.33 -9.12
CA GLY A 23 13.16 -15.97 -8.91
C GLY A 23 13.74 -15.13 -10.05
N VAL A 24 12.93 -14.30 -10.70
CA VAL A 24 13.35 -13.45 -11.83
C VAL A 24 13.12 -11.97 -11.55
N HIS A 25 13.69 -11.13 -12.40
CA HIS A 25 13.47 -9.70 -12.30
C HIS A 25 12.03 -9.32 -12.72
N PRO A 26 11.38 -8.34 -12.07
CA PRO A 26 10.04 -7.87 -12.45
C PRO A 26 9.92 -7.42 -13.91
N ASP A 27 11.00 -6.86 -14.48
CA ASP A 27 11.03 -6.50 -15.91
C ASP A 27 10.90 -7.72 -16.83
N THR A 28 11.47 -8.86 -16.44
CA THR A 28 11.33 -10.12 -17.19
C THR A 28 9.85 -10.54 -17.19
N VAL A 29 9.20 -10.51 -16.03
CA VAL A 29 7.75 -10.80 -15.92
C VAL A 29 6.94 -9.83 -16.79
N GLY A 30 7.24 -8.54 -16.74
CA GLY A 30 6.57 -7.52 -17.55
C GLY A 30 6.77 -7.70 -19.05
N TYR A 31 7.96 -8.09 -19.49
CA TYR A 31 8.26 -8.40 -20.90
C TYR A 31 7.46 -9.61 -21.39
N HIS A 32 7.49 -10.72 -20.63
CA HIS A 32 6.74 -11.92 -20.95
C HIS A 32 5.23 -11.66 -20.96
N ARG A 33 4.72 -10.91 -19.97
CA ARG A 33 3.30 -10.52 -19.88
C ARG A 33 2.86 -9.70 -21.10
N ARG A 34 3.64 -8.70 -21.52
CA ARG A 34 3.36 -7.88 -22.72
C ARG A 34 3.39 -8.71 -23.99
N ARG A 35 4.34 -9.63 -24.11
CA ARG A 35 4.45 -10.55 -25.25
C ARG A 35 3.24 -11.50 -25.35
N LEU A 36 2.63 -11.84 -24.22
CA LEU A 36 1.41 -12.66 -24.12
C LEU A 36 0.12 -11.83 -24.18
N GLU A 37 0.20 -10.52 -24.46
CA GLU A 37 -0.92 -9.58 -24.51
C GLU A 37 -1.78 -9.51 -23.23
N LEU A 38 -1.22 -9.95 -22.10
CA LEU A 38 -1.88 -9.92 -20.80
C LEU A 38 -1.80 -8.49 -20.24
N LYS A 39 -2.92 -7.97 -19.70
CA LYS A 39 -2.93 -6.67 -19.02
C LYS A 39 -2.13 -6.74 -17.71
N ALA A 40 -1.58 -5.62 -17.27
CA ALA A 40 -0.93 -5.60 -15.96
C ALA A 40 -2.02 -5.70 -14.90
N HIS A 41 -1.88 -6.62 -13.95
CA HIS A 41 -2.53 -6.40 -12.67
C HIS A 41 -1.97 -5.08 -12.13
N GLY A 42 -2.85 -4.14 -11.77
CA GLY A 42 -2.49 -2.75 -11.48
C GLY A 42 -1.38 -2.60 -10.42
N ARG A 43 -0.91 -1.37 -10.19
CA ARG A 43 0.16 -1.11 -9.21
C ARG A 43 -0.14 -1.84 -7.88
N ARG A 44 0.85 -2.59 -7.38
CA ARG A 44 0.81 -3.26 -6.08
C ARG A 44 0.32 -2.25 -5.05
N ARG A 45 -0.81 -2.53 -4.40
CA ARG A 45 -1.26 -1.72 -3.27
C ARG A 45 -0.23 -1.91 -2.16
N LEU A 46 0.32 -0.81 -1.65
CA LEU A 46 1.31 -0.82 -0.57
C LEU A 46 0.75 -1.44 0.72
N PHE A 47 -0.56 -1.31 0.92
CA PHE A 47 -1.29 -1.83 2.07
C PHE A 47 -2.73 -2.17 1.65
N THR A 48 -3.36 -3.10 2.38
CA THR A 48 -4.77 -3.43 2.19
C THR A 48 -5.66 -2.42 2.92
N ASP A 49 -6.92 -2.34 2.48
CA ASP A 49 -7.91 -1.49 3.14
C ASP A 49 -8.16 -1.96 4.60
N GLU A 50 -8.08 -3.27 4.87
CA GLU A 50 -8.17 -3.86 6.20
C GLU A 50 -7.04 -3.41 7.13
N GLN A 51 -5.79 -3.41 6.65
CA GLN A 51 -4.66 -2.90 7.44
C GLN A 51 -4.85 -1.43 7.81
N LEU A 52 -5.42 -0.62 6.91
CA LEU A 52 -5.72 0.78 7.21
C LEU A 52 -6.81 0.90 8.28
N ILE A 53 -7.87 0.10 8.18
CA ILE A 53 -8.98 0.10 9.14
C ILE A 53 -8.49 -0.33 10.52
N GLU A 54 -7.72 -1.41 10.63
CA GLU A 54 -7.22 -1.92 11.91
C GLU A 54 -6.36 -0.87 12.63
N LEU A 55 -5.46 -0.18 11.90
CA LEU A 55 -4.65 0.88 12.48
C LEU A 55 -5.47 2.12 12.84
N HIS A 56 -6.51 2.43 12.07
CA HIS A 56 -7.43 3.52 12.38
C HIS A 56 -8.29 3.22 13.62
N GLU A 57 -8.74 1.97 13.79
CA GLU A 57 -9.44 1.50 14.98
C GLU A 57 -8.56 1.48 16.23
N GLN A 58 -7.24 1.29 16.07
CA GLN A 58 -6.26 1.48 17.14
C GLN A 58 -6.13 2.96 17.57
N GLY A 59 -6.80 3.89 16.89
CA GLY A 59 -6.75 5.33 17.20
C GLY A 59 -5.51 6.03 16.66
N LEU A 60 -4.75 5.39 15.76
CA LEU A 60 -3.55 5.97 15.16
C LEU A 60 -3.91 7.07 14.17
N ASN A 61 -3.12 8.13 14.15
CA ASN A 61 -3.30 9.21 13.17
C ASN A 61 -2.68 8.87 11.81
N ASP A 62 -3.02 9.63 10.76
CA ASP A 62 -2.52 9.36 9.40
C ASP A 62 -0.99 9.30 9.32
N GLU A 63 -0.27 10.08 10.14
CA GLU A 63 1.20 10.14 10.16
C GLU A 63 1.80 8.85 10.75
N GLU A 64 1.26 8.39 11.88
CA GLU A 64 1.66 7.11 12.48
C GLU A 64 1.32 5.92 11.57
N ILE A 65 0.16 5.99 10.90
CA ILE A 65 -0.26 5.01 9.91
C ILE A 65 0.72 5.01 8.72
N THR A 66 1.17 6.18 8.26
CA THR A 66 2.15 6.26 7.16
C THR A 66 3.50 5.66 7.54
N GLU A 67 3.96 5.90 8.78
CA GLU A 67 5.21 5.31 9.29
C GLU A 67 5.08 3.79 9.42
N LYS A 68 3.98 3.28 9.98
CA LYS A 68 3.75 1.83 10.09
C LYS A 68 3.59 1.12 8.75
N LEU A 69 2.85 1.71 7.82
CA LEU A 69 2.57 1.11 6.51
C LEU A 69 3.68 1.38 5.48
N GLY A 70 4.68 2.20 5.82
CA GLY A 70 5.72 2.61 4.87
C GLY A 70 5.16 3.32 3.64
N ALA A 71 3.99 3.95 3.76
CA ALA A 71 3.26 4.52 2.65
C ALA A 71 3.24 6.05 2.73
N HIS A 72 3.17 6.72 1.58
CA HIS A 72 3.10 8.18 1.56
C HIS A 72 1.78 8.69 2.14
N SER A 73 1.81 9.83 2.83
CA SER A 73 0.63 10.48 3.43
C SER A 73 -0.48 10.76 2.43
N SER A 74 -0.12 11.08 1.17
CA SER A 74 -1.10 11.23 0.10
C SER A 74 -1.85 9.93 -0.21
N THR A 75 -1.16 8.78 -0.19
CA THR A 75 -1.76 7.46 -0.45
C THR A 75 -2.74 7.10 0.67
N VAL A 76 -2.32 7.26 1.93
CA VAL A 76 -3.17 7.02 3.11
C VAL A 76 -4.41 7.91 3.09
N LYS A 77 -4.26 9.20 2.77
CA LYS A 77 -5.39 10.15 2.69
C LYS A 77 -6.41 9.78 1.60
N VAL A 78 -5.95 9.31 0.43
CA VAL A 78 -6.83 8.86 -0.67
C VAL A 78 -7.59 7.60 -0.25
N HIS A 79 -6.90 6.62 0.32
CA HIS A 79 -7.53 5.39 0.81
C HIS A 79 -8.53 5.66 1.95
N ARG A 80 -8.15 6.51 2.91
CA ARG A 80 -9.02 6.92 4.01
C ARG A 80 -10.30 7.60 3.52
N LYS A 81 -10.17 8.51 2.55
CA LYS A 81 -11.34 9.16 1.92
C LYS A 81 -12.23 8.16 1.19
N ARG A 82 -11.65 7.18 0.50
CA ARG A 82 -12.39 6.12 -0.18
C ARG A 82 -13.17 5.24 0.79
N LEU A 83 -12.63 5.02 1.99
CA LEU A 83 -13.24 4.24 3.07
C LEU A 83 -14.12 5.09 4.00
N GLU A 84 -14.33 6.38 3.68
CA GLU A 84 -15.12 7.33 4.48
C GLU A 84 -14.68 7.47 5.96
N LEU A 85 -13.43 7.10 6.27
CA LEU A 85 -12.88 7.18 7.62
C LEU A 85 -12.55 8.63 8.00
N LYS A 86 -12.93 9.03 9.22
CA LYS A 86 -12.65 10.37 9.74
C LYS A 86 -11.17 10.54 10.06
N ALA A 87 -10.63 11.72 9.78
CA ALA A 87 -9.28 12.06 10.18
C ALA A 87 -9.15 12.09 11.70
N ILE A 88 -8.26 11.28 12.25
CA ILE A 88 -7.83 11.44 13.63
C ILE A 88 -6.81 12.58 13.60
N ARG A 89 -7.27 13.80 13.94
CA ARG A 89 -6.39 14.95 14.08
C ARG A 89 -5.59 14.80 15.37
N LYS A 90 -4.26 14.93 15.31
CA LYS A 90 -3.45 15.19 16.51
C LYS A 90 -4.04 16.44 17.18
N HIS A 91 -4.50 16.28 18.42
CA HIS A 91 -4.73 17.43 19.27
C HIS A 91 -3.34 17.98 19.60
N ILE A 92 -2.96 19.10 19.00
CA ILE A 92 -1.75 19.83 19.42
C ILE A 92 -2.07 20.30 20.84
N VAL A 93 -1.56 19.59 21.84
CA VAL A 93 -1.45 20.13 23.19
C VAL A 93 -0.37 21.19 23.07
N VAL A 94 -0.80 22.44 22.92
CA VAL A 94 0.08 23.59 23.05
C VAL A 94 0.72 23.46 24.42
N MET A 95 2.01 23.12 24.45
CA MET A 95 2.80 23.23 25.66
C MET A 95 2.87 24.72 25.99
N GLN A 96 1.94 25.20 26.82
CA GLN A 96 2.11 26.45 27.54
C GLN A 96 3.36 26.28 28.41
N GLN A 97 4.50 26.76 27.92
CA GLN A 97 5.67 26.96 28.76
C GLN A 97 5.30 28.03 29.79
N PRO A 98 5.47 27.80 31.10
CA PRO A 98 5.27 28.84 32.09
C PRO A 98 6.33 29.92 31.89
N LEU A 99 5.89 31.17 31.71
CA LEU A 99 6.73 32.35 31.80
C LEU A 99 7.31 32.41 33.21
N THR A 100 8.59 32.08 33.36
CA THR A 100 9.35 32.39 34.59
C THR A 100 9.72 33.86 34.55
N TYR A 101 9.27 34.61 35.56
CA TYR A 101 9.46 36.06 35.75
C TYR A 101 10.86 36.40 36.28
#